data_AF-A0A923UH77-F1
#
_entry.id   AF-A0A923UH77-F1
#
_cell.length_a   1.000
_cell.length_b   1.000
_cell.length_c   1.000
_cell.angle_alpha   90.00
_cell.angle_beta   90.00
_cell.angle_gamma   90.00
#
_symmetry.space_group_name_H-M   'P 1'
#
loop_
_entity.id
_entity.type
_entity.pdbx_description
1 polymer ?
#
loop_
_entity_poly.entity_id
_entity_poly.type
_entity_poly.pdbx_seq_one_letter_code
_entity_poly.pdbx_strand_id
1 'polypeptide(L)' 'MSPLDYAKLILEKVSFSPKIFRKELRKALRVSSKRDFKQLMTWCKEQFRVKK' A
#
# COMPACT_ATOMS: atom_id res chain seq x y z
N MET A 1 -12.47 6.13 9.15
CA MET A 1 -11.39 5.41 8.43
C MET A 1 -10.08 6.16 8.62
N SER A 2 -8.97 5.47 8.92
CA SER A 2 -7.65 6.10 9.03
C SER A 2 -7.01 6.32 7.65
N PRO A 3 -6.02 7.23 7.51
CA PRO A 3 -5.27 7.39 6.27
C PRO A 3 -4.59 6.09 5.79
N LEU A 4 -4.16 5.25 6.74
CA LEU A 4 -3.53 3.96 6.46
C LEU A 4 -4.55 2.96 5.88
N ASP A 5 -5.76 2.87 6.45
CA ASP A 5 -6.79 1.95 5.96
C ASP A 5 -7.31 2.36 4.58
N TYR A 6 -7.41 3.67 4.34
CA TYR A 6 -7.74 4.19 3.02
C TYR A 6 -6.67 3.84 1.97
N ALA A 7 -5.39 3.95 2.33
CA ALA A 7 -4.30 3.52 1.46
C ALA A 7 -4.36 2.02 1.14
N LYS A 8 -4.62 1.16 2.13
CA LYS A 8 -4.78 -0.29 1.92
C LYS A 8 -5.92 -0.61 0.96
N LEU A 9 -7.09 0.01 1.15
CA LEU A 9 -8.25 -0.15 0.28
C LEU A 9 -7.94 0.24 -1.17
N ILE A 10 -7.27 1.37 -1.38
CA ILE A 10 -6.86 1.78 -2.74
C ILE A 10 -5.91 0.75 -3.32
N LEU A 11 -4.88 0.35 -2.58
CA LEU A 11 -3.85 -0.59 -3.04
C LEU A 11 -4.43 -1.94 -3.43
N GLU A 12 -5.40 -2.46 -2.68
CA GLU A 12 -6.17 -3.65 -3.07
C GLU A 12 -6.92 -3.43 -4.38
N LYS A 13 -7.65 -2.32 -4.51
CA LYS A 13 -8.42 -2.01 -5.73
C LYS A 13 -7.56 -1.85 -6.96
N VAL A 14 -6.33 -1.35 -6.83
CA VAL A 14 -5.42 -1.15 -7.98
C VAL A 14 -4.38 -2.28 -8.15
N SER A 15 -4.46 -3.33 -7.33
CA SER A 15 -3.50 -4.45 -7.34
C SER A 15 -3.44 -5.22 -8.66
N PHE A 16 -4.50 -5.13 -9.49
CA PHE A 16 -4.55 -5.74 -10.82
C PHE A 16 -3.52 -5.16 -11.80
N SER A 17 -2.98 -3.96 -11.55
CA SER A 17 -2.01 -3.31 -12.44
C SER A 17 -0.76 -2.88 -11.69
N PRO A 18 0.42 -3.50 -11.97
CA PRO A 18 1.68 -3.12 -11.35
C PRO A 18 2.08 -1.65 -11.58
N LYS A 19 1.60 -1.03 -12.67
CA LYS A 19 1.85 0.38 -12.99
C LYS A 19 1.02 1.31 -12.08
N ILE A 20 -0.27 1.03 -11.93
CA ILE A 20 -1.17 1.83 -11.09
C ILE A 20 -0.84 1.60 -9.62
N PHE A 21 -0.62 0.35 -9.21
CA PHE A 21 -0.20 -0.01 -7.86
C PHE A 21 1.02 0.77 -7.39
N ARG A 22 2.09 0.81 -8.20
CA ARG A 22 3.30 1.57 -7.87
C ARG A 22 3.04 3.08 -7.75
N LYS A 23 2.12 3.63 -8.55
CA LYS A 23 1.73 5.04 -8.48
C LYS A 23 1.02 5.37 -7.17
N GLU A 24 0.02 4.57 -6.81
CA GLU A 24 -0.77 4.80 -5.59
C GLU A 24 0.03 4.48 -4.32
N LEU A 25 0.87 3.44 -4.33
CA LEU A 25 1.78 3.13 -3.23
C LEU A 25 2.72 4.31 -2.95
N ARG A 26 3.29 4.91 -3.99
CA ARG A 26 4.19 6.07 -3.83
C ARG A 26 3.45 7.28 -3.22
N LYS A 27 2.18 7.50 -3.59
CA LYS A 27 1.34 8.55 -2.98
C LYS A 27 1.07 8.26 -1.52
N ALA A 28 0.66 7.03 -1.20
CA ALA A 28 0.36 6.60 0.17
C ALA A 28 1.58 6.76 1.09
N LEU A 29 2.76 6.33 0.64
CA LEU A 29 3.99 6.47 1.42
C LEU A 29 4.41 7.93 1.64
N ARG A 30 4.15 8.83 0.67
CA ARG A 30 4.50 10.26 0.79
C ARG A 30 3.67 10.98 1.85
N VAL A 31 2.43 10.55 2.08
CA VAL A 31 1.53 11.15 3.08
C VAL A 31 1.52 10.40 4.41
N SER A 32 2.27 9.30 4.51
CA SER A 32 2.34 8.46 5.71
C SER A 32 3.34 9.01 6.73
N SER A 33 3.01 8.91 8.01
CA SER A 33 3.99 9.11 9.08
C SER A 33 5.07 8.02 9.04
N LYS A 34 6.21 8.20 9.73
CA LYS A 34 7.26 7.15 9.82
C LYS A 34 6.71 5.82 10.35
N ARG A 35 5.76 5.87 11.29
CA ARG A 35 5.08 4.70 11.85
C ARG A 35 4.22 4.02 10.79
N ASP A 36 3.36 4.78 10.13
CA ASP A 36 2.42 4.26 9.13
C ASP A 36 3.14 3.74 7.89
N PHE A 37 4.25 4.38 7.51
CA PHE A 37 5.13 3.91 6.44
C PHE A 37 5.58 2.48 6.70
N LYS A 38 6.10 2.21 7.91
CA LYS A 38 6.58 0.87 8.28
C LYS A 38 5.42 -0.14 8.28
N GLN A 39 4.26 0.24 8.81
CA GLN A 39 3.08 -0.62 8.80
C GLN A 39 2.57 -0.91 7.39
N LEU A 40 2.48 0.10 6.52
CA LEU A 40 2.02 -0.04 5.13
C LEU A 40 2.95 -0.94 4.32
N MET A 41 4.27 -0.80 4.51
CA MET A 41 5.26 -1.65 3.85
C MET A 41 5.20 -3.10 4.32
N THR A 42 5.05 -3.34 5.63
CA THR A 42 4.87 -4.69 6.18
C THR A 42 3.60 -5.32 5.60
N TRP A 43 2.49 -4.59 5.63
CA TRP A 43 1.22 -5.06 5.10
C TRP A 43 1.29 -5.38 3.59
N CYS A 44 1.94 -4.52 2.78
CA CYS A 44 2.12 -4.80 1.35
C CYS A 44 2.91 -6.10 1.11
N LYS A 45 3.95 -6.35 1.92
CA LYS A 45 4.73 -7.59 1.85
C LYS A 45 3.92 -8.81 2.29
N GLU A 46 2.99 -8.67 3.21
CA GLU A 46 2.14 -9.78 3.66
C GLU A 46 1.04 -10.10 2.66
N GLN A 47 0.33 -9.08 2.18
CA GLN A 47 -0.82 -9.23 1.27
C GLN A 47 -0.42 -9.60 -0.16
N PHE A 48 0.64 -8.97 -0.70
CA PHE A 48 1.06 -9.16 -2.09
C PHE A 48 2.31 -10.03 -2.23
N ARG A 49 2.60 -10.86 -1.22
CA ARG A 49 3.63 -11.90 -1.31
C ARG A 49 3.35 -12.75 -2.55
N VAL A 50 4.26 -12.69 -3.52
CA VAL A 50 4.27 -13.61 -4.67
C VAL A 50 4.46 -15.00 -4.07
N LYS A 51 3.37 -15.79 -3.99
CA LYS A 51 3.51 -17.24 -3.74
C LYS A 51 4.32 -17.77 -4.92
N LYS A 52 5.55 -18.16 -4.61
CA LYS A 52 6.49 -18.76 -5.55
C LYS A 52 6.06 -20.18 -5.85
#